data_AF-A0A832HUK1-F1
#
_entry.id   AF-A0A832HUK1-F1
#
_cell.length_a   1.000
_cell.length_b   1.000
_cell.length_c   1.000
_cell.angle_alpha   90.00
_cell.angle_beta   90.00
_cell.angle_gamma   90.00
#
_symmetry.space_group_name_H-M   'P 1'
#
loop_
_entity.id
_entity.type
_entity.pdbx_description
1 polymer ?
#
loop_
_entity_poly.entity_id
_entity_poly.type
_entity_poly.pdbx_seq_one_letter_code
_entity_poly.pdbx_strand_id
1 'polypeptide(L)' 'PAKLRGTRLNSPDIRAGMAMLIAALCAEGESVIQNIIQIDRGFSNIDGRLQALGADIQRIE' A
#
# COMPACT_ATOMS: atom_id res chain seq x y z
N PRO A 1 5.80 -21.59 -1.57
CA PRO A 1 5.05 -20.31 -1.66
C PRO A 1 5.32 -19.63 -3.00
N ALA A 2 4.28 -19.11 -3.67
CA ALA A 2 4.46 -18.29 -4.86
C ALA A 2 4.93 -16.89 -4.45
N LYS A 3 5.78 -16.27 -5.28
CA LYS A 3 6.22 -14.88 -5.08
C LYS A 3 5.06 -13.93 -5.37
N LEU A 4 4.93 -12.88 -4.55
CA LEU A 4 3.99 -11.79 -4.82
C LEU A 4 4.48 -10.97 -6.00
N ARG A 5 3.55 -10.50 -6.82
CA ARG A 5 3.83 -9.69 -8.01
C ARG A 5 3.06 -8.39 -7.94
N GLY A 6 3.71 -7.31 -8.36
CA GLY A 6 3.09 -6.00 -8.44
C GLY A 6 1.90 -6.00 -9.39
N THR A 7 0.82 -5.34 -8.97
CA THR A 7 -0.40 -5.19 -9.76
C THR A 7 -1.17 -3.94 -9.33
N ARG A 8 -2.24 -3.63 -10.06
CA ARG A 8 -3.19 -2.58 -9.68
C ARG A 8 -4.28 -3.15 -8.78
N LEU A 9 -4.49 -2.51 -7.64
CA LEU A 9 -5.35 -2.96 -6.55
C LEU A 9 -6.29 -1.81 -6.18
N ASN A 10 -7.51 -2.12 -5.76
CA ASN A 10 -8.41 -1.14 -5.15
C ASN A 10 -8.65 -1.51 -3.69
N SER A 11 -8.37 -0.60 -2.77
CA SER A 11 -8.59 -0.84 -1.34
C SER A 11 -10.08 -0.84 -1.00
N PRO A 12 -10.65 -1.94 -0.46
CA PRO A 12 -12.08 -2.02 -0.16
C PRO A 12 -12.42 -1.43 1.22
N ASP A 13 -11.48 -1.45 2.16
CA ASP A 13 -11.66 -0.96 3.54
C ASP A 13 -10.30 -0.67 4.21
N ILE A 14 -10.36 -0.10 5.43
CA ILE A 14 -9.19 0.29 6.24
C ILE A 14 -8.22 -0.88 6.46
N ARG A 15 -8.71 -2.07 6.87
CA ARG A 15 -7.87 -3.20 7.28
C ARG A 15 -7.33 -3.96 6.09
N ALA A 16 -8.19 -4.26 5.12
CA ALA A 16 -7.79 -4.90 3.87
C ALA A 16 -6.78 -4.04 3.11
N GLY A 17 -6.97 -2.71 3.11
CA GLY A 17 -6.03 -1.76 2.52
C GLY A 17 -4.63 -1.86 3.11
N MET A 18 -4.49 -1.88 4.44
CA MET A 18 -3.17 -2.03 5.07
C MET A 18 -2.52 -3.38 4.75
N ALA A 19 -3.29 -4.46 4.72
CA ALA A 19 -2.78 -5.76 4.32
C ALA A 19 -2.28 -5.74 2.87
N MET A 20 -3.02 -5.11 1.95
CA MET A 20 -2.60 -4.91 0.56
C MET A 20 -1.35 -4.05 0.44
N LEU A 21 -1.22 -2.99 1.24
CA LEU A 21 -0.03 -2.13 1.26
C LEU A 21 1.23 -2.91 1.66
N ILE A 22 1.14 -3.72 2.72
CA ILE A 22 2.26 -4.56 3.16
C ILE A 22 2.58 -5.64 2.10
N ALA A 23 1.55 -6.24 1.49
CA ALA A 23 1.73 -7.21 0.41
C ALA A 23 2.41 -6.59 -0.82
N ALA A 24 2.03 -5.36 -1.18
CA ALA A 24 2.61 -4.58 -2.27
C ALA A 24 4.08 -4.25 -2.02
N LEU A 25 4.45 -3.88 -0.79
CA LEU A 25 5.85 -3.67 -0.39
C LEU A 25 6.71 -4.93 -0.51
N CYS A 26 6.12 -6.11 -0.36
CA CYS A 26 6.81 -7.40 -0.51
C CYS A 26 6.78 -7.94 -1.95
N ALA A 27 6.06 -7.30 -2.87
CA ALA A 27 5.83 -7.80 -4.21
C ALA A 27 6.98 -7.45 -5.16
N GLU A 28 7.28 -8.36 -6.11
CA GLU A 28 8.22 -8.06 -7.19
C GLU A 28 7.54 -7.18 -8.26
N GLY A 29 8.16 -6.05 -8.57
CA GLY A 29 7.65 -5.08 -9.54
C GLY A 29 6.87 -3.93 -8.90
N GLU A 30 6.13 -3.19 -9.72
CA GLU A 30 5.39 -2.01 -9.27
C GLU A 30 3.95 -2.37 -8.88
N SER A 31 3.50 -1.89 -7.72
CA SER A 31 2.13 -2.03 -7.26
C SER A 31 1.47 -0.65 -7.16
N VAL A 32 0.21 -0.55 -7.60
CA VAL A 32 -0.57 0.69 -7.49
C VAL A 32 -1.83 0.41 -6.70
N ILE A 33 -1.99 1.09 -5.56
CA ILE A 33 -3.17 0.96 -4.71
C ILE A 33 -4.07 2.19 -4.90
N GLN A 34 -5.29 1.95 -5.34
CA GLN A 34 -6.33 2.97 -5.50
C GLN A 34 -7.23 3.02 -4.26
N ASN A 35 -7.98 4.12 -4.13
CA ASN A 35 -8.91 4.36 -3.01
C ASN A 35 -8.21 4.39 -1.63
N ILE A 36 -7.01 4.99 -1.57
CA ILE A 36 -6.20 5.13 -0.35
C ILE A 36 -6.94 5.86 0.79
N ILE A 37 -7.95 6.65 0.46
CA ILE A 37 -8.79 7.36 1.42
C ILE A 37 -9.43 6.43 2.46
N GLN A 38 -9.68 5.15 2.11
CA GLN A 38 -10.15 4.17 3.10
C GLN A 38 -9.08 3.89 4.16
N ILE A 39 -7.81 3.76 3.76
CA ILE A 39 -6.70 3.50 4.69
C ILE A 39 -6.46 4.70 5.60
N ASP A 40 -6.50 5.92 5.04
CA ASP A 40 -6.22 7.15 5.77
C ASP A 40 -7.16 7.40 6.96
N ARG A 41 -8.40 6.89 6.89
CA ARG A 41 -9.39 6.98 7.98
C ARG A 41 -8.93 6.28 9.26
N GLY A 42 -8.06 5.27 9.14
CA GLY A 42 -7.49 4.54 10.28
C GLY A 42 -5.98 4.74 10.47
N PHE A 43 -5.27 5.15 9.43
CA PHE A 43 -3.82 5.25 9.42
C PHE A 43 -3.37 6.55 8.77
N SER A 44 -3.50 7.66 9.51
CA SER A 44 -3.12 8.97 9.00
C SER A 44 -1.61 9.04 8.70
N ASN A 45 -1.29 9.65 7.54
CA ASN A 45 0.08 9.83 7.04
C ASN A 45 0.89 8.52 7.01
N ILE A 46 0.25 7.42 6.58
CA ILE A 46 0.91 6.11 6.55
C ILE A 46 2.07 6.08 5.54
N ASP A 47 1.92 6.79 4.43
CA ASP A 47 2.94 6.90 3.39
C ASP A 47 4.21 7.55 3.91
N GLY A 48 4.13 8.74 4.52
CA GLY A 48 5.28 9.40 5.11
C GLY A 48 5.94 8.57 6.22
N ARG A 49 5.14 7.85 7.04
CA ARG A 49 5.67 6.98 8.10
C ARG A 49 6.44 5.79 7.54
N LEU A 50 5.95 5.17 6.47
CA LEU A 50 6.63 4.04 5.84
C LEU A 50 7.86 4.50 5.05
N GLN A 51 7.81 5.64 4.37
CA GLN A 51 8.98 6.25 3.75
C GLN A 51 10.08 6.56 4.78
N ALA A 52 9.71 7.06 5.96
CA ALA A 52 10.66 7.28 7.06
C ALA A 52 11.32 5.98 7.58
N LEU A 53 10.71 4.83 7.33
CA LEU A 53 11.26 3.50 7.61
C LEU A 53 12.05 2.90 6.43
N GLY A 54 12.17 3.64 5.32
CA GLY A 54 12.89 3.21 4.12
C GLY A 54 12.03 2.48 3.09
N ALA A 55 10.70 2.53 3.19
CA ALA A 55 9.83 1.97 2.17
C ALA A 55 9.86 2.82 0.89
N ASP A 56 10.03 2.16 -0.26
CA ASP A 56 9.90 2.78 -1.58
C ASP A 56 8.43 2.86 -1.99
N ILE A 57 7.77 3.95 -1.59
CA ILE A 57 6.38 4.24 -1.93
C ILE A 57 6.23 5.71 -2.24
N GLN A 58 5.25 6.03 -3.07
CA GLN A 58 4.89 7.40 -3.39
C GLN A 58 3.37 7.54 -3.45
N ARG A 59 2.84 8.61 -2.87
CA ARG A 59 1.44 9.01 -3.07
C ARG A 59 1.35 9.88 -4.32
N ILE A 60 0.46 9.48 -5.22
CA ILE A 60 0.14 10.17 -6.48
C ILE A 60 -1.34 10.57 -6.44
N GLU A 61 -1.63 11.80 -6.89
CA GLU A 61 -3.00 12.36 -6.96
C GLU A 61 -3.81 11.78 -8.12
#